data_AF-A0A3D3PDJ3-F1
#
_entry.id   AF-A0A3D3PDJ3-F1
#
_cell.length_a   1.000
_cell.length_b   1.000
_cell.length_c   1.000
_cell.angle_alpha   90.00
_cell.angle_beta   90.00
_cell.angle_gamma   90.00
#
_symmetry.space_group_name_H-M   'P 1'
#
loop_
_entity.id
_entity.type
_entity.pdbx_description
1 polymer ?
#
loop_
_entity_poly.entity_id
_entity_poly.type
_entity_poly.pdbx_seq_one_letter_code
_entity_poly.pdbx_strand_id
1 'polypeptide(L)'
;MFHVKDAEFNPTGKQGVYGGYQSWIDRAGRFRSLGDGQVDFRTIFSKLAAYDYKGWAVLEWECAIKHKEDGAKEGAEFIKNHIIRVTDKAFDDFADTGSGTEFAKTLLGI
;
A
#
# COMPACT_ATOMS: atom_id res chain seq x y z
N MET A 1 3.97 -2.56 12.90
CA MET A 1 2.72 -3.14 12.36
C MET A 1 2.03 -2.08 11.50
N PHE A 2 1.50 -2.47 10.34
CA PHE A 2 0.74 -1.62 9.41
C PHE A 2 -0.67 -2.20 9.26
N HIS A 3 -1.70 -1.42 9.57
CA HIS A 3 -3.09 -1.83 9.37
C HIS A 3 -3.55 -1.43 7.98
N VAL A 4 -3.96 -2.41 7.20
CA VAL A 4 -4.53 -2.22 5.88
C VAL A 4 -6.03 -2.06 6.07
N LYS A 5 -6.50 -0.81 5.99
CA LYS A 5 -7.90 -0.42 6.11
C LYS A 5 -8.24 0.50 4.95
N ASP A 6 -9.38 0.26 4.32
CA ASP A 6 -9.85 1.07 3.20
C ASP A 6 -11.04 1.92 3.62
N ALA A 7 -11.19 3.05 2.94
CA ALA A 7 -12.24 4.01 3.19
C ALA A 7 -12.51 4.78 1.90
N GLU A 8 -13.72 5.33 1.83
CA GLU A 8 -14.09 6.27 0.78
C GLU A 8 -14.66 7.54 1.40
N PHE A 9 -14.55 8.62 0.65
CA PHE A 9 -15.13 9.91 0.99
C PHE A 9 -16.02 10.41 -0.15
N ASN A 10 -17.33 10.41 0.09
CA ASN A 10 -18.38 10.80 -0.86
C ASN A 10 -19.26 11.90 -0.24
N PRO A 11 -18.79 13.17 -0.20
CA PRO A 11 -19.48 14.25 0.50
C PRO A 11 -20.70 14.76 -0.26
N THR A 12 -21.65 15.34 0.47
CA THR A 12 -22.72 16.17 -0.09
C THR A 12 -22.80 17.49 0.69
N GLY A 13 -23.44 18.51 0.12
CA GLY A 13 -23.68 19.78 0.83
C GLY A 13 -24.62 19.68 2.05
N LYS A 14 -25.18 18.50 2.34
CA LYS A 14 -26.13 18.27 3.42
C LYS A 14 -25.55 17.52 4.62
N GLN A 15 -24.27 17.16 4.60
CA GLN A 15 -23.63 16.38 5.66
C GLN A 15 -22.24 16.90 6.01
N GLY A 16 -21.89 16.83 7.29
CA GLY A 16 -20.52 17.08 7.74
C GLY A 16 -19.59 15.91 7.39
N VAL A 17 -18.28 16.11 7.53
CA VAL A 17 -17.24 15.12 7.17
C VAL A 17 -17.49 13.74 7.80
N TYR A 18 -17.94 13.70 9.04
CA TYR A 18 -18.22 12.45 9.78
C TYR A 18 -19.68 11.98 9.68
N GLY A 19 -20.54 12.66 8.93
CA GLY A 19 -21.97 12.31 8.79
C GLY A 19 -22.82 12.48 10.05
N GLY A 20 -22.26 12.97 11.17
CA GLY A 20 -22.97 13.13 12.44
C GLY A 20 -23.45 11.79 13.01
N TYR A 21 -24.71 11.71 13.42
CA TYR A 21 -25.33 10.49 13.97
C TYR A 21 -25.98 9.60 12.90
N GLN A 22 -25.66 9.81 11.62
CA GLN A 22 -26.17 8.95 10.55
C GLN A 22 -25.62 7.53 10.64
N SER A 23 -26.40 6.61 10.08
CA SER A 23 -25.99 5.23 9.79
C SER A 23 -24.71 5.22 8.96
N TRP A 24 -23.85 4.22 9.18
CA TRP A 24 -22.56 4.11 8.47
C TRP A 24 -22.67 4.17 6.95
N ILE A 25 -23.76 3.66 6.38
CA ILE A 25 -24.00 3.69 4.94
C ILE A 25 -24.23 5.11 4.41
N ASP A 26 -24.75 6.04 5.22
CA ASP A 26 -25.11 7.38 4.76
C ASP A 26 -24.01 8.41 4.98
N ARG A 27 -22.95 8.05 5.73
CA ARG A 27 -21.85 8.95 6.06
C ARG A 27 -20.99 9.26 4.83
N ALA A 28 -20.58 10.52 4.72
CA ALA A 28 -19.63 10.98 3.71
C ALA A 28 -18.33 10.17 3.76
N GLY A 29 -17.71 10.05 4.93
CA GLY A 29 -16.59 9.14 5.17
C GLY A 29 -17.07 7.81 5.73
N ARG A 30 -16.78 6.71 5.04
CA ARG A 30 -17.12 5.36 5.52
C ARG A 30 -16.05 4.34 5.17
N PHE A 31 -15.90 3.34 6.04
CA PHE A 31 -14.97 2.23 5.83
C PHE A 31 -15.49 1.26 4.78
N ARG A 32 -14.54 0.71 4.01
CA ARG A 32 -14.79 -0.16 2.87
C ARG A 32 -13.92 -1.40 2.99
N SER A 33 -14.38 -2.48 2.34
CA SER A 33 -13.50 -3.62 2.10
C SER A 33 -12.35 -3.19 1.19
N LEU A 34 -11.17 -3.80 1.36
CA LEU A 34 -10.00 -3.43 0.57
C LEU A 34 -10.27 -3.51 -0.93
N GLY A 35 -9.97 -2.42 -1.65
CA GLY A 35 -10.15 -2.31 -3.09
C GLY A 35 -11.50 -1.72 -3.50
N ASP A 36 -12.46 -1.60 -2.59
CA ASP A 36 -13.74 -0.93 -2.84
C ASP A 36 -13.72 0.56 -2.44
N GLY A 37 -12.67 1.03 -1.77
CA GLY A 37 -12.52 2.42 -1.34
C GLY A 37 -11.59 3.24 -2.22
N GLN A 38 -10.99 4.26 -1.63
CA GLN A 38 -10.20 5.30 -2.32
C GLN A 38 -8.74 5.34 -1.86
N VAL A 39 -8.31 4.46 -0.94
CA VAL A 39 -6.93 4.45 -0.44
C VAL A 39 -5.96 3.99 -1.53
N ASP A 40 -4.91 4.77 -1.75
CA ASP A 40 -3.84 4.41 -2.71
C ASP A 40 -2.85 3.41 -2.11
N PHE A 41 -3.25 2.14 -2.09
CA PHE A 41 -2.40 1.06 -1.60
C PHE A 41 -1.13 0.85 -2.43
N ARG A 42 -1.16 1.13 -3.74
CA ARG A 42 0.02 0.95 -4.60
C ARG A 42 1.16 1.84 -4.14
N THR A 43 0.87 3.11 -3.88
CA THR A 43 1.87 4.05 -3.35
C THR A 43 2.32 3.67 -1.94
N ILE A 44 1.40 3.26 -1.06
CA ILE A 44 1.74 2.89 0.32
C ILE A 44 2.69 1.69 0.34
N PHE A 45 2.35 0.59 -0.33
CA PHE A 45 3.20 -0.60 -0.37
C PHE A 45 4.53 -0.34 -1.08
N SER A 46 4.55 0.53 -2.10
CA SER A 46 5.81 0.95 -2.75
C SER A 46 6.74 1.68 -1.77
N LYS A 47 6.21 2.57 -0.93
CA LYS A 47 6.99 3.25 0.11
C LYS A 47 7.47 2.29 1.20
N LEU A 48 6.61 1.39 1.67
CA LEU A 48 7.00 0.39 2.67
C LEU A 48 8.13 -0.51 2.16
N ALA A 49 8.07 -0.90 0.88
CA ALA A 49 9.14 -1.65 0.23
C ALA A 49 10.43 -0.81 0.11
N ALA A 50 10.33 0.47 -0.29
CA ALA A 50 11.48 1.37 -0.40
C ALA A 50 12.19 1.61 0.95
N TYR A 51 11.46 1.55 2.05
CA TYR A 51 12.02 1.71 3.40
C TYR A 51 12.44 0.39 4.07
N ASP A 52 12.41 -0.73 3.34
CA ASP A 52 12.69 -2.07 3.85
C ASP A 52 11.91 -2.39 5.14
N TYR A 53 10.65 -1.98 5.18
CA TYR A 53 9.82 -2.12 6.37
C TYR A 53 9.50 -3.60 6.66
N LYS A 54 9.95 -4.09 7.82
CA LYS A 54 9.81 -5.51 8.23
C LYS A 54 8.51 -5.84 8.98
N GLY A 55 7.59 -4.88 9.14
CA GLY A 55 6.37 -5.10 9.92
C GLY A 55 5.29 -5.88 9.15
N TRP A 56 4.33 -6.41 9.90
CA TRP A 56 3.15 -7.09 9.34
C TRP A 56 2.17 -6.11 8.70
N ALA A 57 1.65 -6.48 7.52
CA ALA A 57 0.45 -5.89 6.93
C ALA A 57 -0.78 -6.65 7.46
N VAL A 58 -1.50 -6.04 8.39
CA VAL A 58 -2.64 -6.65 9.09
C VAL A 58 -3.93 -6.12 8.47
N LEU A 59 -4.82 -7.02 8.06
CA LEU A 59 -6.15 -6.64 7.60
C LEU A 59 -6.98 -6.13 8.79
N GLU A 60 -7.34 -4.85 8.79
CA GLU A 60 -8.33 -4.30 9.70
C GLU A 60 -9.63 -4.08 8.91
N TRP A 61 -10.51 -5.09 8.94
CA TRP A 61 -11.69 -5.11 8.08
C TRP A 61 -12.91 -4.45 8.73
N GLU A 62 -13.48 -3.46 8.05
CA GLU A 62 -14.79 -2.88 8.33
C GLU A 62 -15.47 -2.47 7.03
N CYS A 63 -16.74 -2.84 6.84
CA CYS A 63 -17.51 -2.44 5.68
C CYS A 63 -19.01 -2.44 6.00
N ALA A 64 -19.71 -1.35 5.70
CA ALA A 64 -21.15 -1.25 5.93
C ALA A 64 -22.02 -1.98 4.87
N ILE A 65 -21.40 -2.65 3.89
CA ILE A 65 -22.09 -3.23 2.73
C ILE A 65 -21.72 -4.69 2.49
N LYS A 66 -20.42 -5.01 2.49
CA LYS A 66 -19.90 -6.35 2.16
C LYS A 66 -19.98 -7.28 3.38
N HIS A 67 -20.19 -8.57 3.15
CA HIS A 67 -20.16 -9.59 4.19
C HIS A 67 -18.72 -9.81 4.71
N LYS A 68 -18.56 -10.10 6.00
CA LYS A 68 -17.23 -10.14 6.65
C LYS A 68 -16.35 -11.29 6.14
N GLU A 69 -16.93 -12.47 5.85
CA GLU A 69 -16.19 -13.63 5.34
C GLU A 69 -15.66 -13.37 3.93
N ASP A 70 -16.46 -12.74 3.06
CA ASP A 70 -16.04 -12.35 1.71
C ASP A 70 -14.94 -11.28 1.78
N GLY A 71 -15.16 -10.28 2.63
CA GLY A 71 -14.19 -9.23 2.90
C GLY A 71 -12.85 -9.73 3.44
N ALA A 72 -12.87 -10.73 4.32
CA ALA A 72 -11.67 -11.37 4.84
C ALA A 72 -10.92 -12.18 3.76
N LYS A 73 -11.65 -12.96 2.97
CA LYS A 73 -11.09 -13.79 1.88
C LYS A 73 -10.46 -12.92 0.79
N GLU A 74 -11.19 -11.92 0.30
CA GLU A 74 -10.73 -10.99 -0.72
C GLU A 74 -9.60 -10.10 -0.19
N GLY A 75 -9.73 -9.59 1.05
CA GLY A 75 -8.73 -8.73 1.67
C GLY A 75 -7.37 -9.42 1.87
N ALA A 76 -7.36 -10.70 2.23
CA ALA A 76 -6.12 -11.47 2.37
C ALA A 76 -5.37 -11.59 1.03
N GLU A 77 -6.08 -11.91 -0.05
CA GLU A 77 -5.50 -12.00 -1.39
C GLU A 77 -5.09 -10.63 -1.93
N PHE A 78 -5.87 -9.59 -1.65
CA PHE A 78 -5.55 -8.20 -1.98
C PHE A 78 -4.21 -7.78 -1.36
N ILE A 79 -4.02 -7.98 -0.05
CA ILE A 79 -2.77 -7.63 0.65
C ILE A 79 -1.60 -8.41 0.07
N LYS A 80 -1.75 -9.71 -0.11
CA LYS A 80 -0.71 -10.59 -0.69
C LYS A 80 -0.24 -10.08 -2.04
N ASN A 81 -1.16 -9.65 -2.91
CA ASN A 81 -0.85 -9.13 -4.24
C ASN A 81 -0.22 -7.73 -4.23
N HIS A 82 -0.31 -6.98 -3.13
CA HIS A 82 0.36 -5.68 -2.96
C HIS A 82 1.75 -5.79 -2.32
N ILE A 83 2.08 -6.92 -1.68
CA ILE A 83 3.41 -7.12 -1.09
C ILE A 83 4.44 -7.22 -2.22
N ILE A 84 5.41 -6.30 -2.20
CA ILE A 84 6.48 -6.23 -3.19
C ILE A 84 7.67 -7.05 -2.70
N ARG A 85 8.13 -8.01 -3.52
CA ARG A 85 9.44 -8.62 -3.35
C ARG A 85 10.50 -7.63 -3.80
N VAL A 86 11.26 -7.09 -2.85
CA VAL A 86 12.35 -6.15 -3.11
C VAL A 86 13.48 -6.81 -3.91
N THR A 87 14.16 -6.02 -4.74
CA THR A 87 15.33 -6.47 -5.53
C THR A 87 16.56 -6.63 -4.64
N ASP A 88 17.38 -7.63 -4.93
CA ASP A 88 18.65 -7.88 -4.23
C ASP A 88 19.78 -6.95 -4.73
N LYS A 89 19.56 -6.23 -5.83
CA LYS A 89 20.55 -5.37 -6.49
C LYS A 89 20.03 -3.95 -6.71
N ALA A 90 20.94 -2.99 -6.66
CA ALA A 90 20.65 -1.61 -7.07
C ALA A 90 20.30 -1.56 -8.56
N PHE A 91 19.38 -0.68 -8.93
CA PHE A 91 18.88 -0.58 -10.30
C PHE A 91 19.98 -0.21 -11.31
N ASP A 92 20.87 0.72 -10.93
CA ASP A 92 21.96 1.19 -11.78
C ASP A 92 23.13 0.18 -11.90
N ASP A 93 23.11 -0.87 -11.09
CA ASP A 93 24.12 -1.93 -11.07
C ASP A 93 23.88 -2.98 -12.18
N PHE A 94 22.90 -2.76 -13.05
CA PHE A 94 22.72 -3.54 -14.28
C PHE A 94 23.92 -3.40 -15.23
N ALA A 95 24.64 -2.28 -15.14
CA ALA A 95 25.85 -2.00 -15.88
C ALA A 95 27.12 -2.35 -15.07
N ASP A 96 27.06 -3.31 -14.14
CA ASP A 96 28.23 -3.86 -13.45
C ASP A 96 29.19 -4.53 -14.46
N THR A 97 29.91 -3.69 -15.20
CA THR A 97 31.06 -4.03 -16.01
C THR A 97 32.23 -4.16 -15.06
N GLY A 98 32.16 -5.09 -14.10
CA GLY A 98 33.21 -5.43 -13.14
C GLY A 98 34.15 -4.25 -12.85
N SER A 99 33.62 -3.17 -12.27
CA SER A 99 34.40 -1.95 -12.03
C SER A 99 35.29 -2.16 -10.80
N GLY A 100 36.25 -3.07 -10.94
CA GLY A 100 37.32 -3.26 -9.96
C GLY A 100 38.21 -2.02 -9.92
N THR A 101 38.89 -1.82 -8.79
CA THR A 101 39.79 -0.68 -8.57
C THR A 101 40.82 -0.52 -9.69
N GLU A 102 41.24 -1.62 -10.32
CA GLU A 102 42.16 -1.61 -11.48
C GLU A 102 41.53 -1.03 -12.75
N PHE A 103 40.25 -1.31 -13.02
CA PHE A 103 39.53 -0.69 -14.13
C PHE A 103 39.36 0.82 -13.90
N ALA A 104 39.05 1.21 -12.66
CA ALA A 104 38.96 2.61 -12.27
C ALA A 104 40.32 3.35 -12.39
N LYS A 105 41.42 2.72 -11.99
CA LYS A 105 42.79 3.24 -12.16
C LYS A 105 43.16 3.43 -13.64
N THR A 106 42.83 2.45 -14.48
CA THR A 106 43.05 2.52 -15.93
C THR A 106 42.29 3.69 -16.57
N LEU A 107 41.03 3.92 -16.15
CA LEU A 107 40.23 5.07 -16.58
C LEU A 107 40.79 6.41 -16.08
N LEU A 108 41.36 6.43 -14.87
CA LEU A 108 41.95 7.61 -14.23
C LEU A 108 43.40 7.89 -14.69
N GLY A 109 44.00 6.99 -15.47
CA GLY A 109 45.37 7.13 -16.00
C GLY A 109 46.46 7.01 -14.93
N ILE A 110 46.20 6.26 -13.85
CA ILE A 110 47.13 6.02 -12.73
C ILE A 110 47.40 4.54 -12.51
#